data_AF-A0AAD5QVE4-F1
#
_entry.id   AF-A0AAD5QVE4-F1
#
_cell.length_a   1.000
_cell.length_b   1.000
_cell.length_c   1.000
_cell.angle_alpha   90.00
_cell.angle_beta   90.00
_cell.angle_gamma   90.00
#
_symmetry.space_group_name_H-M   'P 1'
#
loop_
_entity.id
_entity.type
_entity.pdbx_description
1 polymer ?
#
loop_
_entity_poly.entity_id
_entity_poly.type
_entity_poly.pdbx_seq_one_letter_code
_entity_poly.pdbx_strand_id
1 'polypeptide(L)'
;MIAPNVGVRRLLLGMSSSGLRQFSSDGSQAQHGELVHISQHFQAVPPPKRNKETFLAAISAFKENKPRGHVEFINTALKYIKEYGIHKDLDVYKALLNVFPKGKMIPQNAFQRIFLHYPMQQNCCVKVLDEMEWNGVHPDKEVHDIVVNAFGEWNFATKKIKRMMYWMPKLKHSNKYLDRRTVEGHSLSPAELAGVALKMMSPDPGTSISLVKLTHRDPDDNGWFAFAQSLTQRELIRSLRQDTEVFVDGPFRVYVMEHQVQYIIMSCPPTCDDVDEFEHEEFEEDFSTFFSEWKNEKYKRIRSVHEQKHETILALGAMYRQDNNTASMWLEKLQEENPNLSRLKVRLRLDKSVLHSAQV
;
A
#
# COMPACT_ATOMS: atom_id res chain seq x y z
N MET A 1 66.34 -22.21 29.83
CA MET A 1 65.94 -20.79 29.92
C MET A 1 64.43 -20.71 29.80
N ILE A 2 63.76 -20.69 30.96
CA ILE A 2 62.54 -19.95 31.35
C ILE A 2 61.51 -19.65 30.24
N ALA A 3 60.37 -20.38 30.29
CA ALA A 3 59.01 -19.94 29.90
C ALA A 3 58.47 -18.89 30.91
N PRO A 4 57.29 -18.21 30.83
CA PRO A 4 56.06 -18.62 30.11
C PRO A 4 55.07 -17.47 29.67
N ASN A 5 53.90 -17.92 29.19
CA ASN A 5 52.55 -17.32 29.27
C ASN A 5 52.32 -16.20 30.31
N VAL A 6 51.70 -15.08 29.91
CA VAL A 6 50.69 -14.24 30.62
C VAL A 6 50.08 -13.31 29.55
N GLY A 7 48.80 -12.98 29.42
CA GLY A 7 47.61 -13.07 30.24
C GLY A 7 46.72 -11.86 29.89
N VAL A 8 45.42 -12.10 29.74
CA VAL A 8 44.37 -11.12 29.50
C VAL A 8 44.41 -10.03 30.58
N ARG A 9 44.49 -8.75 30.19
CA ARG A 9 44.22 -7.61 31.09
C ARG A 9 43.16 -6.69 30.51
N ARG A 10 41.96 -6.88 31.04
CA ARG A 10 40.81 -5.98 31.03
C ARG A 10 41.17 -4.72 31.83
N LEU A 11 41.32 -3.58 31.17
CA LEU A 11 41.44 -2.28 31.84
C LEU A 11 40.05 -1.66 31.97
N LEU A 12 39.45 -1.89 33.14
CA LEU A 12 38.41 -1.03 33.70
C LEU A 12 39.11 0.18 34.31
N LEU A 13 38.87 1.37 33.75
CA LEU A 13 39.18 2.63 34.40
C LEU A 13 37.88 3.41 34.56
N GLY A 14 37.40 3.45 35.80
CA GLY A 14 36.40 4.41 36.24
C GLY A 14 37.06 5.77 36.48
N MET A 15 36.47 6.81 35.91
CA MET A 15 36.59 8.21 36.33
C MET A 15 35.18 8.78 36.26
N SER A 16 34.49 8.80 37.39
CA SER A 16 34.35 9.95 38.29
C SER A 16 33.39 11.01 37.74
N SER A 17 32.27 11.08 38.46
CA SER A 17 31.18 12.03 38.37
C SER A 17 31.66 13.47 38.61
N SER A 18 31.61 14.31 37.59
CA SER A 18 31.54 15.77 37.74
C SER A 18 31.26 16.40 36.38
N GLY A 19 30.08 17.01 36.22
CA GLY A 19 29.76 17.81 35.03
C GLY A 19 28.42 17.57 34.35
N LEU A 20 27.38 17.10 35.05
CA LEU A 20 26.00 17.27 34.58
C LEU A 20 25.60 18.74 34.78
N ARG A 21 25.97 19.61 33.83
CA ARG A 21 25.27 20.88 33.65
C ARG A 21 23.87 20.54 33.13
N GLN A 22 22.87 20.80 33.96
CA GLN A 22 21.47 20.87 33.57
C GLN A 22 21.37 21.74 32.31
N PHE A 23 21.02 21.12 31.18
CA PHE A 23 20.48 21.86 30.06
C PHE A 23 19.10 22.37 30.49
N SER A 24 19.03 23.67 30.71
CA SER A 24 17.88 24.42 31.20
C SER A 24 16.63 24.16 30.35
N SER A 25 15.52 23.97 31.05
CA SER A 25 14.14 23.83 30.58
C SER A 25 13.54 25.10 29.94
N ASP A 26 14.34 26.13 29.69
CA ASP A 26 13.90 27.40 29.08
C ASP A 26 13.67 27.33 27.57
N GLY A 27 14.27 26.33 26.89
CA GLY A 27 14.05 26.13 25.45
C GLY A 27 12.65 25.59 25.12
N SER A 28 12.04 24.85 26.05
CA SER A 28 10.78 24.13 25.80
C SER A 28 9.55 25.03 25.84
N GLN A 29 9.54 26.10 26.64
CA GLN A 29 8.40 27.02 26.70
C GLN A 29 8.33 27.96 25.48
N ALA A 30 9.47 28.44 24.98
CA ALA A 30 9.53 29.25 23.77
C ALA A 30 9.17 28.43 22.51
N GLN A 31 9.66 27.18 22.42
CA GLN A 31 9.31 26.25 21.35
C GLN A 31 7.82 25.90 21.38
N HIS A 32 7.22 25.68 22.56
CA HIS A 32 5.78 25.44 22.66
C HIS A 32 4.93 26.64 22.22
N GLY A 33 5.34 27.88 22.51
CA GLY A 33 4.64 29.08 22.05
C GLY A 33 4.67 29.25 20.52
N GLU A 34 5.82 28.98 19.89
CA GLU A 34 6.01 29.08 18.44
C GLU A 34 5.25 27.97 17.68
N LEU A 35 5.22 26.75 18.22
CA LEU A 35 4.42 25.62 17.71
C LEU A 35 2.91 25.89 17.72
N VAL A 36 2.42 26.59 18.75
CA VAL A 36 1.00 26.99 18.85
C VAL A 36 0.67 28.04 17.80
N HIS A 37 1.56 29.01 17.55
CA HIS A 37 1.34 30.06 16.55
C HIS A 37 1.33 29.49 15.10
N ILE A 38 2.23 28.55 14.79
CA ILE A 38 2.31 27.93 13.46
C ILE A 38 1.11 27.00 13.21
N SER A 39 0.70 26.20 14.20
CA SER A 39 -0.48 25.34 14.05
C SER A 39 -1.77 26.16 13.90
N GLN A 40 -1.88 27.29 14.59
CA GLN A 40 -2.99 28.24 14.42
C GLN A 40 -3.07 28.82 13.01
N HIS A 41 -1.95 29.10 12.33
CA HIS A 41 -1.98 29.59 10.95
C HIS A 41 -2.60 28.59 9.96
N PHE A 42 -2.34 27.29 10.13
CA PHE A 42 -2.93 26.25 9.27
C PHE A 42 -4.36 25.87 9.67
N GLN A 43 -4.72 26.03 10.95
CA GLN A 43 -6.07 25.76 11.48
C GLN A 43 -7.05 26.92 11.27
N ALA A 44 -6.56 28.16 11.24
CA ALA A 44 -7.38 29.36 11.01
C ALA A 44 -7.99 29.41 9.60
N VAL A 45 -7.49 28.61 8.67
CA VAL A 45 -8.07 28.47 7.32
C VAL A 45 -9.27 27.49 7.40
N PRO A 46 -10.50 27.95 7.14
CA PRO A 46 -11.68 27.10 7.19
C PRO A 46 -11.59 25.98 6.14
N PRO A 47 -12.09 24.76 6.44
CA PRO A 47 -12.00 23.58 5.56
C PRO A 47 -12.38 23.81 4.09
N PRO A 48 -13.44 24.58 3.73
CA PRO A 48 -13.80 24.83 2.33
C PRO A 48 -12.86 25.78 1.56
N LYS A 49 -11.90 26.44 2.22
CA LYS A 49 -10.90 27.33 1.58
C LYS A 49 -9.48 26.74 1.58
N ARG A 50 -9.32 25.46 1.94
CA ARG A 50 -8.04 24.76 1.97
C ARG A 50 -7.58 24.41 0.56
N ASN A 51 -7.08 25.42 -0.16
CA ASN A 51 -6.62 25.29 -1.53
C ASN A 51 -5.08 25.24 -1.60
N LYS A 52 -4.53 24.73 -2.72
CA LYS A 52 -3.09 24.75 -3.03
C LYS A 52 -2.50 26.15 -2.84
N GLU A 53 -3.20 27.17 -3.30
CA GLU A 53 -2.77 28.57 -3.23
C GLU A 53 -2.63 29.09 -1.80
N THR A 54 -3.60 28.78 -0.93
CA THR A 54 -3.52 29.16 0.50
C THR A 54 -2.36 28.47 1.22
N PHE A 55 -2.06 27.23 0.86
CA PHE A 55 -0.93 26.50 1.43
C PHE A 55 0.41 27.08 0.96
N LEU A 56 0.53 27.39 -0.34
CA LEU A 56 1.72 28.04 -0.90
C LEU A 56 1.92 29.46 -0.34
N ALA A 57 0.84 30.21 -0.13
CA ALA A 57 0.88 31.53 0.50
C ALA A 57 1.36 31.46 1.95
N ALA A 58 0.96 30.43 2.70
CA ALA A 58 1.47 30.20 4.07
C ALA A 58 2.98 29.90 4.07
N ILE A 59 3.47 29.12 3.09
CA ILE A 59 4.90 28.85 2.93
C ILE A 59 5.68 30.12 2.55
N SER A 60 5.14 30.95 1.64
CA SER A 60 5.81 32.20 1.25
C SER A 60 5.87 33.20 2.40
N ALA A 61 4.78 33.36 3.17
CA ALA A 61 4.75 34.21 4.36
C ALA A 61 5.78 33.77 5.41
N PHE A 62 5.94 32.45 5.61
CA PHE A 62 6.98 31.91 6.50
C PHE A 62 8.39 32.22 5.96
N LYS A 63 8.60 32.14 4.65
CA LYS A 63 9.90 32.42 4.02
C LYS A 63 10.32 33.89 4.15
N GLU A 64 9.37 34.81 4.03
CA GLU A 64 9.61 36.26 4.16
C GLU A 64 9.99 36.67 5.58
N ASN A 65 9.35 36.08 6.59
CA ASN A 65 9.56 36.40 7.99
C ASN A 65 10.85 35.79 8.60
N LYS A 66 11.67 35.08 7.82
CA LYS A 66 12.93 34.40 8.23
C LYS A 66 12.93 33.84 9.67
N PRO A 67 11.96 33.02 10.07
CA PRO A 67 11.96 32.50 11.42
C PRO A 67 13.00 31.39 11.58
N ARG A 68 13.55 31.29 12.79
CA ARG A 68 14.18 30.05 13.26
C ARG A 68 13.08 28.96 13.31
N GLY A 69 13.44 27.68 13.41
CA GLY A 69 12.41 26.62 13.50
C GLY A 69 11.86 26.05 12.19
N HIS A 70 12.63 26.07 11.09
CA HIS A 70 12.23 25.44 9.80
C HIS A 70 11.77 23.99 9.93
N VAL A 71 12.38 23.23 10.84
CA VAL A 71 12.06 21.81 11.08
C VAL A 71 10.64 21.66 11.63
N GLU A 72 10.25 22.54 12.56
CA GLU A 72 8.94 22.51 13.21
C GLU A 72 7.83 22.93 12.25
N PHE A 73 8.09 23.97 11.47
CA PHE A 73 7.19 24.40 10.41
C PHE A 73 6.94 23.27 9.40
N ILE A 74 7.99 22.63 8.89
CA ILE A 74 7.87 21.53 7.93
C ILE A 74 7.10 20.36 8.55
N ASN A 75 7.44 19.93 9.77
CA ASN A 75 6.73 18.83 10.42
C ASN A 75 5.24 19.13 10.64
N THR A 76 4.89 20.39 10.90
CA THR A 76 3.49 20.82 11.04
C THR A 76 2.80 20.84 9.68
N ALA A 77 3.45 21.41 8.66
CA ALA A 77 2.94 21.46 7.30
C ALA A 77 2.67 20.05 6.73
N LEU A 78 3.57 19.09 6.96
CA LEU A 78 3.42 17.70 6.53
C LEU A 78 2.12 17.04 7.04
N LYS A 79 1.66 17.37 8.26
CA LYS A 79 0.41 16.84 8.82
C LYS A 79 -0.81 17.31 8.02
N TYR A 80 -0.78 18.55 7.56
CA TYR A 80 -1.90 19.18 6.85
C TYR A 80 -1.92 18.87 5.34
N ILE A 81 -0.83 18.35 4.76
CA ILE A 81 -0.79 18.03 3.31
C ILE A 81 -1.92 17.09 2.88
N LYS A 82 -2.22 16.06 3.68
CA LYS A 82 -3.31 15.11 3.39
C LYS A 82 -4.69 15.76 3.53
N GLU A 83 -4.87 16.59 4.56
CA GLU A 83 -6.13 17.31 4.81
C GLU A 83 -6.47 18.33 3.72
N TYR A 84 -5.45 18.93 3.08
CA TYR A 84 -5.61 19.87 1.98
C TYR A 84 -5.73 19.16 0.61
N GLY A 85 -5.59 17.82 0.56
CA GLY A 85 -5.66 17.06 -0.69
C GLY A 85 -4.46 17.28 -1.64
N ILE A 86 -3.45 18.04 -1.23
CA ILE A 86 -2.29 18.44 -2.06
C ILE A 86 -1.11 17.45 -2.01
N HIS A 87 -1.34 16.26 -1.46
CA HIS A 87 -0.31 15.25 -1.22
C HIS A 87 0.35 14.66 -2.47
N LYS A 88 -0.25 14.86 -3.65
CA LYS A 88 0.32 14.43 -4.94
C LYS A 88 1.05 15.53 -5.70
N ASP A 89 0.99 16.77 -5.21
CA ASP A 89 1.54 17.92 -5.93
C ASP A 89 3.05 18.08 -5.68
N LEU A 90 3.84 17.92 -6.74
CA LEU A 90 5.29 18.07 -6.67
C LEU A 90 5.73 19.49 -6.31
N ASP A 91 5.02 20.52 -6.79
CA ASP A 91 5.35 21.93 -6.52
C ASP A 91 5.31 22.25 -5.03
N VAL A 92 4.40 21.61 -4.29
CA VAL A 92 4.25 21.80 -2.84
C VAL A 92 5.48 21.25 -2.12
N TYR A 93 5.95 20.07 -2.51
CA TYR A 93 7.20 19.50 -1.98
C TYR A 93 8.42 20.35 -2.35
N LYS A 94 8.49 20.88 -3.58
CA LYS A 94 9.53 21.83 -4.00
C LYS A 94 9.51 23.10 -3.13
N ALA A 95 8.33 23.63 -2.80
CA ALA A 95 8.18 24.80 -1.95
C ALA A 95 8.64 24.52 -0.51
N LEU A 96 8.26 23.38 0.07
CA LEU A 96 8.68 22.97 1.41
C LEU A 96 10.20 22.77 1.52
N LEU A 97 10.82 22.13 0.53
CA LEU A 97 12.28 21.94 0.52
C LEU A 97 13.04 23.27 0.33
N ASN A 98 12.46 24.25 -0.37
CA ASN A 98 13.04 25.59 -0.51
C ASN A 98 12.98 26.44 0.76
N VAL A 99 12.33 25.97 1.83
CA VAL A 99 12.36 26.62 3.16
C VAL A 99 13.74 26.46 3.82
N PHE A 100 14.49 25.41 3.48
CA PHE A 100 15.83 25.21 4.03
C PHE A 100 16.80 26.30 3.56
N PRO A 101 17.68 26.82 4.45
CA PRO A 101 18.66 27.82 4.07
C PRO A 101 19.71 27.23 3.12
N LYS A 102 19.82 27.81 1.91
CA LYS A 102 20.79 27.39 0.89
C LYS A 102 22.23 27.70 1.34
N GLY A 103 23.16 26.79 1.08
CA GLY A 103 24.60 26.96 1.30
C GLY A 103 25.10 26.87 2.75
N LYS A 104 24.30 27.29 3.74
CA LYS A 104 24.73 27.36 5.15
C LYS A 104 25.00 25.99 5.79
N MET A 105 24.40 24.93 5.26
CA MET A 105 24.44 23.59 5.87
C MET A 105 25.39 22.64 5.16
N ILE A 106 26.16 23.13 4.19
CA ILE A 106 27.11 22.34 3.42
C ILE A 106 28.37 22.08 4.27
N PRO A 107 28.77 20.82 4.49
CA PRO A 107 29.99 20.51 5.22
C PRO A 107 31.22 20.96 4.41
N GLN A 108 32.06 21.82 4.98
CA GLN A 108 33.28 22.30 4.31
C GLN A 108 34.50 21.43 4.64
N ASN A 109 34.55 20.85 5.85
CA ASN A 109 35.70 20.06 6.31
C ASN A 109 35.47 18.54 6.19
N ALA A 110 36.55 17.77 5.99
CA ALA A 110 36.48 16.30 5.95
C ALA A 110 35.89 15.70 7.25
N PHE A 111 36.21 16.27 8.40
CA PHE A 111 35.61 15.88 9.68
C PHE A 111 34.10 16.17 9.75
N GLN A 112 33.63 17.29 9.19
CA GLN A 112 32.19 17.60 9.09
C GLN A 112 31.46 16.74 8.04
N ARG A 113 32.21 16.07 7.16
CA ARG A 113 31.66 15.09 6.21
C ARG A 113 31.54 13.72 6.85
N ILE A 114 32.47 13.38 7.75
CA ILE A 114 32.45 12.14 8.54
C ILE A 114 31.40 12.24 9.67
N PHE A 115 31.37 13.37 10.38
CA PHE A 115 30.42 13.65 11.44
C PHE A 115 29.19 14.36 10.86
N LEU A 116 27.99 13.84 11.12
CA LEU A 116 26.74 14.32 10.52
C LEU A 116 26.50 15.82 10.80
N HIS A 117 26.82 16.69 9.83
CA HIS A 117 26.65 18.14 9.92
C HIS A 117 25.15 18.52 9.88
N TYR A 118 24.61 19.08 10.96
CA TYR A 118 23.18 19.40 11.13
C TYR A 118 22.22 18.21 10.99
N PRO A 119 22.22 17.28 11.97
CA PRO A 119 21.45 16.03 11.89
C PRO A 119 19.93 16.24 11.88
N MET A 120 19.40 17.21 12.64
CA MET A 120 17.96 17.43 12.76
C MET A 120 17.32 17.88 11.44
N GLN A 121 17.99 18.78 10.71
CA GLN A 121 17.50 19.29 9.43
C GLN A 121 17.64 18.27 8.32
N GLN A 122 18.72 17.47 8.32
CA GLN A 122 18.84 16.35 7.38
C GLN A 122 17.74 15.31 7.60
N ASN A 123 17.45 14.96 8.86
CA ASN A 123 16.36 14.04 9.18
C ASN A 123 15.00 14.61 8.78
N CYS A 124 14.77 15.91 8.97
CA CYS A 124 13.56 16.57 8.50
C CYS A 124 13.43 16.52 6.98
N CYS A 125 14.51 16.80 6.23
CA CYS A 125 14.51 16.66 4.78
C CYS A 125 14.23 15.21 4.35
N VAL A 126 14.82 14.22 5.02
CA VAL A 126 14.54 12.80 4.76
C VAL A 126 13.07 12.48 4.99
N LYS A 127 12.45 12.97 6.06
CA LYS A 127 11.01 12.81 6.32
C LYS A 127 10.14 13.40 5.21
N VAL A 128 10.49 14.58 4.68
CA VAL A 128 9.76 15.16 3.53
C VAL A 128 9.88 14.26 2.30
N LEU A 129 11.08 13.72 2.05
CA LEU A 129 11.31 12.79 0.95
C LEU A 129 10.60 11.43 1.18
N ASP A 130 10.49 10.96 2.42
CA ASP A 130 9.73 9.76 2.77
C ASP A 130 8.23 9.97 2.51
N GLU A 131 7.65 11.09 2.95
CA GLU A 131 6.25 11.43 2.67
C GLU A 131 5.97 11.54 1.17
N MET A 132 6.88 12.14 0.41
CA MET A 132 6.79 12.21 -1.05
C MET A 132 6.81 10.80 -1.68
N GLU A 133 7.65 9.88 -1.16
CA GLU A 133 7.71 8.48 -1.60
C GLU A 133 6.42 7.72 -1.28
N TRP A 134 5.90 7.85 -0.06
CA TRP A 134 4.65 7.21 0.37
C TRP A 134 3.44 7.64 -0.44
N ASN A 135 3.38 8.93 -0.83
CA ASN A 135 2.32 9.46 -1.68
C ASN A 135 2.56 9.20 -3.19
N GLY A 136 3.64 8.48 -3.55
CA GLY A 136 3.92 8.09 -4.93
C GLY A 136 4.39 9.24 -5.84
N VAL A 137 4.84 10.36 -5.26
CA VAL A 137 5.30 11.53 -6.01
C VAL A 137 6.77 11.35 -6.40
N HIS A 138 7.06 11.51 -7.68
CA HIS A 138 8.39 11.27 -8.22
C HIS A 138 9.24 12.54 -8.13
N PRO A 139 10.48 12.48 -7.62
CA PRO A 139 11.36 13.66 -7.58
C PRO A 139 11.87 14.04 -8.97
N ASP A 140 11.78 15.33 -9.28
CA ASP A 140 12.46 15.94 -10.43
C ASP A 140 13.94 16.25 -10.12
N LYS A 141 14.70 16.52 -11.18
CA LYS A 141 16.06 17.07 -11.07
C LYS A 141 16.11 18.34 -10.21
N GLU A 142 15.10 19.20 -10.29
CA GLU A 142 15.01 20.41 -9.48
C GLU A 142 14.97 20.10 -7.97
N VAL A 143 14.25 19.05 -7.57
CA VAL A 143 14.16 18.62 -6.17
C VAL A 143 15.55 18.17 -5.69
N HIS A 144 16.27 17.43 -6.52
CA HIS A 144 17.66 17.05 -6.25
C HIS A 144 18.55 18.28 -6.09
N ASP A 145 18.45 19.24 -7.01
CA ASP A 145 19.28 20.44 -7.00
C ASP A 145 18.98 21.31 -5.77
N ILE A 146 17.73 21.39 -5.31
CA ILE A 146 17.36 22.05 -4.05
C ILE A 146 18.05 21.38 -2.85
N VAL A 147 17.99 20.05 -2.76
CA VAL A 147 18.60 19.29 -1.65
C VAL A 147 20.12 19.41 -1.65
N VAL A 148 20.76 19.32 -2.82
CA VAL A 148 22.21 19.51 -2.97
C VAL A 148 22.63 20.92 -2.60
N ASN A 149 21.87 21.95 -3.01
CA ASN A 149 22.16 23.34 -2.66
C ASN A 149 21.96 23.63 -1.15
N ALA A 150 21.08 22.90 -0.48
CA ALA A 150 20.87 23.04 0.97
C ALA A 150 21.95 22.31 1.78
N PHE A 151 22.21 21.04 1.47
CA PHE A 151 22.97 20.14 2.34
C PHE A 151 24.33 19.70 1.75
N GLY A 152 24.53 19.81 0.44
CA GLY A 152 25.70 19.33 -0.28
C GLY A 152 25.50 17.96 -0.96
N GLU A 153 26.51 17.52 -1.70
CA GLU A 153 26.41 16.34 -2.56
C GLU A 153 26.46 14.99 -1.81
N TRP A 154 27.11 14.96 -0.65
CA TRP A 154 27.49 13.74 0.06
C TRP A 154 26.81 13.56 1.41
N ASN A 155 25.47 13.67 1.43
CA ASN A 155 24.67 13.57 2.66
C ASN A 155 23.59 12.46 2.58
N PHE A 156 22.99 12.12 3.73
CA PHE A 156 21.92 11.11 3.78
C PHE A 156 20.69 11.52 2.96
N ALA A 157 20.27 12.79 3.05
CA ALA A 157 19.18 13.33 2.25
C ALA A 157 19.46 13.23 0.74
N THR A 158 20.67 13.62 0.31
CA THR A 158 21.11 13.55 -1.10
C THR A 158 21.21 12.10 -1.60
N LYS A 159 21.67 11.17 -0.75
CA LYS A 159 21.67 9.74 -1.09
C LYS A 159 20.25 9.20 -1.27
N LYS A 160 19.30 9.58 -0.41
CA LYS A 160 17.90 9.16 -0.53
C LYS A 160 17.29 9.66 -1.84
N ILE A 161 17.41 10.94 -2.16
CA ILE A 161 16.83 11.47 -3.41
C ILE A 161 17.47 10.86 -4.66
N LYS A 162 18.79 10.61 -4.65
CA LYS A 162 19.47 9.88 -5.76
C LYS A 162 18.89 8.47 -5.93
N ARG A 163 18.62 7.74 -4.84
CA ARG A 163 17.98 6.42 -4.88
C ARG A 163 16.55 6.52 -5.39
N MET A 164 15.77 7.51 -4.93
CA MET A 164 14.39 7.72 -5.37
C MET A 164 14.33 8.03 -6.87
N MET A 165 15.14 8.97 -7.35
CA MET A 165 15.22 9.31 -8.79
C MET A 165 15.61 8.09 -9.66
N TYR A 166 16.45 7.20 -9.14
CA TYR A 166 16.89 6.02 -9.89
C TYR A 166 15.87 4.87 -9.86
N TRP A 167 15.32 4.55 -8.68
CA TRP A 167 14.48 3.35 -8.49
C TRP A 167 12.99 3.59 -8.75
N MET A 168 12.43 4.74 -8.36
CA MET A 168 10.98 4.97 -8.48
C MET A 168 10.49 4.87 -9.93
N PRO A 169 11.14 5.49 -10.93
CA PRO A 169 10.70 5.36 -12.32
C PRO A 169 10.76 3.92 -12.85
N LYS A 170 11.74 3.12 -12.39
CA LYS A 170 11.94 1.73 -12.82
C LYS A 170 10.90 0.78 -12.21
N LEU A 171 10.49 1.05 -10.98
CA LEU A 171 9.52 0.22 -10.24
C LEU A 171 8.07 0.66 -10.46
N LYS A 172 7.83 1.80 -11.11
CA LYS A 172 6.48 2.36 -11.31
C LYS A 172 5.51 1.37 -11.97
N HIS A 173 5.99 0.60 -12.95
CA HIS A 173 5.19 -0.34 -13.73
C HIS A 173 5.63 -1.80 -13.55
N SER A 174 6.40 -2.11 -12.50
CA SER A 174 6.90 -3.47 -12.28
C SER A 174 5.90 -4.39 -11.60
N ASN A 175 4.74 -3.88 -11.16
CA ASN A 175 3.72 -4.69 -10.53
C ASN A 175 3.00 -5.56 -11.59
N LYS A 176 3.09 -6.88 -11.44
CA LYS A 176 2.48 -7.87 -12.34
C LYS A 176 0.94 -7.82 -12.33
N TYR A 177 0.34 -7.51 -11.19
CA TYR A 177 -1.11 -7.63 -10.98
C TYR A 177 -1.88 -6.34 -11.25
N LEU A 178 -1.22 -5.19 -11.09
CA LEU A 178 -1.82 -3.87 -11.31
C LEU A 178 -0.88 -3.00 -12.13
N ASP A 179 -1.28 -2.67 -13.35
CA ASP A 179 -0.62 -1.61 -14.10
C ASP A 179 -1.14 -0.26 -13.63
N ARG A 180 -0.27 0.55 -13.03
CA ARG A 180 -0.63 1.89 -12.56
C ARG A 180 -1.13 2.81 -13.66
N ARG A 181 -0.77 2.57 -14.94
CA ARG A 181 -1.19 3.41 -16.08
C ARG A 181 -2.68 3.40 -16.32
N THR A 182 -3.37 2.33 -15.94
CA THR A 182 -4.81 2.20 -16.15
C THR A 182 -5.59 3.05 -15.15
N VAL A 183 -5.02 3.32 -13.98
CA VAL A 183 -5.70 4.02 -12.87
C VAL A 183 -5.16 5.45 -12.70
N GLU A 184 -3.85 5.66 -12.79
CA GLU A 184 -3.25 6.98 -12.64
C GLU A 184 -3.68 7.92 -13.79
N GLY A 185 -4.19 9.10 -13.44
CA GLY A 185 -4.56 10.15 -14.40
C GLY A 185 -5.93 9.96 -15.08
N HIS A 186 -6.61 8.83 -14.82
CA HIS A 186 -7.93 8.55 -15.36
C HIS A 186 -8.98 8.58 -14.24
N SER A 187 -10.05 9.35 -14.44
CA SER A 187 -11.23 9.28 -13.57
C SER A 187 -12.08 8.07 -13.96
N LEU A 188 -11.70 6.90 -13.47
CA LEU A 188 -12.40 5.64 -13.75
C LEU A 188 -13.77 5.60 -13.06
N SER A 189 -14.76 5.03 -13.75
CA SER A 189 -16.05 4.74 -13.14
C SER A 189 -15.93 3.63 -12.08
N PRO A 190 -16.84 3.58 -11.09
CA PRO A 190 -16.85 2.51 -10.09
C PRO A 190 -16.89 1.10 -10.70
N ALA A 191 -17.56 0.93 -11.85
CA ALA A 191 -17.63 -0.32 -12.59
C ALA A 191 -16.29 -0.72 -13.21
N GLU A 192 -15.54 0.24 -13.76
CA GLU A 192 -14.20 -0.02 -14.32
C GLU A 192 -13.19 -0.32 -13.20
N LEU A 193 -13.26 0.40 -12.08
CA LEU A 193 -12.46 0.11 -10.88
C LEU A 193 -12.72 -1.30 -10.36
N ALA A 194 -13.98 -1.74 -10.37
CA ALA A 194 -14.33 -3.12 -10.04
C ALA A 194 -13.74 -4.14 -11.01
N GLY A 195 -13.78 -3.87 -12.32
CA GLY A 195 -13.12 -4.71 -13.32
C GLY A 195 -11.60 -4.82 -13.10
N VAL A 196 -10.93 -3.71 -12.79
CA VAL A 196 -9.49 -3.68 -12.46
C VAL A 196 -9.21 -4.46 -11.18
N ALA A 197 -10.04 -4.30 -10.14
CA ALA A 197 -9.92 -5.02 -8.88
C ALA A 197 -10.06 -6.54 -9.09
N LEU A 198 -11.08 -6.97 -9.84
CA LEU A 198 -11.30 -8.37 -10.16
C LEU A 198 -10.13 -8.96 -10.96
N LYS A 199 -9.60 -8.21 -11.93
CA LYS A 199 -8.40 -8.61 -12.68
C LYS A 199 -7.18 -8.77 -11.79
N MET A 200 -6.99 -7.86 -10.84
CA MET A 200 -5.87 -7.89 -9.89
C MET A 200 -5.96 -9.09 -8.94
N MET A 201 -7.18 -9.46 -8.52
CA MET A 201 -7.42 -10.60 -7.61
C MET A 201 -7.40 -11.96 -8.30
N SER A 202 -7.53 -11.99 -9.63
CA SER A 202 -7.60 -13.25 -10.39
C SER A 202 -6.21 -13.76 -10.73
N PRO A 203 -5.76 -14.91 -10.18
CA PRO A 203 -4.44 -15.45 -10.47
C PRO A 203 -4.34 -16.06 -11.88
N ASP A 204 -5.46 -16.57 -12.40
CA ASP A 204 -5.49 -17.29 -13.68
C ASP A 204 -5.51 -16.32 -14.87
N PRO A 205 -4.62 -16.50 -15.87
CA PRO A 205 -4.59 -15.65 -17.06
C PRO A 205 -5.83 -15.85 -17.96
N GLY A 206 -6.52 -16.98 -17.85
CA GLY A 206 -7.73 -17.30 -18.61
C GLY A 206 -9.04 -16.83 -17.98
N THR A 207 -8.99 -15.99 -16.97
CA THR A 207 -10.19 -15.49 -16.27
C THR A 207 -10.99 -14.55 -17.17
N SER A 208 -12.27 -14.87 -17.41
CA SER A 208 -13.19 -13.96 -18.09
C SER A 208 -13.81 -12.99 -17.08
N ILE A 209 -13.76 -11.70 -17.40
CA ILE A 209 -14.37 -10.63 -16.59
C ILE A 209 -15.53 -10.04 -17.39
N SER A 210 -16.73 -10.11 -16.83
CA SER A 210 -17.96 -9.67 -17.46
C SER A 210 -18.60 -8.56 -16.64
N LEU A 211 -19.05 -7.49 -17.30
CA LEU A 211 -19.77 -6.37 -16.70
C LEU A 211 -21.23 -6.39 -17.16
N VAL A 212 -22.16 -6.40 -16.22
CA VAL A 212 -23.60 -6.33 -16.49
C VAL A 212 -24.15 -5.04 -15.90
N LYS A 213 -24.78 -4.24 -16.75
CA LYS A 213 -25.52 -3.04 -16.34
C LYS A 213 -26.97 -3.42 -16.10
N LEU A 214 -27.48 -3.11 -14.92
CA LEU A 214 -28.86 -3.29 -14.51
C LEU A 214 -29.65 -2.05 -14.94
N THR A 215 -30.55 -2.20 -15.89
CA THR A 215 -31.61 -1.22 -16.12
C THR A 215 -32.74 -1.51 -15.15
N HIS A 216 -32.64 -0.97 -13.93
CA HIS A 216 -33.78 -0.97 -13.02
C HIS A 216 -34.82 0.06 -13.48
N ARG A 217 -36.08 -0.07 -13.04
CA ARG A 217 -37.20 0.78 -13.51
C ARG A 217 -37.07 2.27 -13.12
N ASP A 218 -36.14 2.61 -12.24
CA ASP A 218 -35.90 3.99 -11.80
C ASP A 218 -34.80 4.66 -12.63
N PRO A 219 -35.04 5.85 -13.20
CA PRO A 219 -34.13 6.51 -14.14
C PRO A 219 -32.79 6.98 -13.55
N ASP A 220 -32.64 6.98 -12.22
CA ASP A 220 -31.44 7.46 -11.51
C ASP A 220 -30.52 6.35 -10.96
N ASP A 221 -30.94 5.08 -10.99
CA ASP A 221 -30.16 3.97 -10.41
C ASP A 221 -29.47 3.15 -11.52
N ASN A 222 -28.30 3.61 -11.95
CA ASN A 222 -27.41 2.85 -12.83
C ASN A 222 -26.75 1.68 -12.08
N GLY A 223 -27.56 0.73 -11.64
CA GLY A 223 -27.08 -0.48 -10.99
C GLY A 223 -26.13 -1.25 -11.92
N TRP A 224 -25.06 -1.79 -11.37
CA TRP A 224 -24.16 -2.65 -12.11
C TRP A 224 -23.57 -3.72 -11.20
N PHE A 225 -23.20 -4.83 -11.81
CA PHE A 225 -22.35 -5.83 -11.19
C PHE A 225 -21.33 -6.34 -12.21
N ALA A 226 -20.13 -6.59 -11.73
CA ALA A 226 -19.06 -7.23 -12.48
C ALA A 226 -18.76 -8.58 -11.83
N PHE A 227 -18.38 -9.56 -12.63
CA PHE A 227 -17.95 -10.85 -12.11
C PHE A 227 -16.79 -11.40 -12.90
N ALA A 228 -15.98 -12.19 -12.21
CA ALA A 228 -14.81 -12.83 -12.75
C ALA A 228 -14.84 -14.32 -12.41
N GLN A 229 -14.66 -15.13 -13.45
CA GLN A 229 -14.62 -16.58 -13.31
C GLN A 229 -13.59 -17.18 -14.27
N SER A 230 -12.78 -18.12 -13.79
CA SER A 230 -11.82 -18.86 -14.61
C SER A 230 -12.39 -20.21 -15.09
N LEU A 231 -11.79 -20.79 -16.14
CA LEU A 231 -12.19 -22.11 -16.63
C LEU A 231 -12.03 -23.20 -15.56
N THR A 232 -10.94 -23.14 -14.80
CA THR A 232 -10.67 -24.04 -13.67
C THR A 232 -11.78 -23.97 -12.64
N GLN A 233 -12.23 -22.75 -12.29
CA GLN A 233 -13.35 -22.56 -11.36
C GLN A 233 -14.67 -23.15 -11.89
N ARG A 234 -14.92 -23.05 -13.20
CA ARG A 234 -16.10 -23.67 -13.84
C ARG A 234 -16.02 -25.19 -13.80
N GLU A 235 -14.84 -25.76 -13.99
CA GLU A 235 -14.61 -27.20 -13.87
C GLU A 235 -14.79 -27.69 -12.43
N LEU A 236 -14.33 -26.92 -11.43
CA LEU A 236 -14.58 -27.20 -10.02
C LEU A 236 -16.08 -27.27 -9.75
N ILE A 237 -16.86 -26.26 -10.18
CA ILE A 237 -18.33 -26.27 -10.05
C ILE A 237 -18.95 -27.49 -10.71
N ARG A 238 -18.43 -27.92 -11.87
CA ARG A 238 -18.93 -29.11 -12.57
C ARG A 238 -18.68 -30.40 -11.78
N SER A 239 -17.56 -30.46 -11.06
CA SER A 239 -17.14 -31.63 -10.28
C SER A 239 -17.81 -31.76 -8.90
N LEU A 240 -18.47 -30.70 -8.42
CA LEU A 240 -19.15 -30.70 -7.13
C LEU A 240 -20.30 -31.72 -7.07
N ARG A 241 -20.49 -32.31 -5.89
CA ARG A 241 -21.58 -33.28 -5.65
C ARG A 241 -22.93 -32.55 -5.59
N GLN A 242 -23.98 -33.28 -5.96
CA GLN A 242 -25.35 -32.81 -5.76
C GLN A 242 -25.56 -32.65 -4.25
N ASP A 243 -26.08 -31.49 -3.82
CA ASP A 243 -26.27 -31.11 -2.42
C ASP A 243 -25.09 -30.46 -1.66
N THR A 244 -23.97 -30.14 -2.33
CA THR A 244 -22.92 -29.33 -1.68
C THR A 244 -23.43 -27.91 -1.38
N GLU A 245 -23.19 -27.44 -0.16
CA GLU A 245 -23.50 -26.06 0.25
C GLU A 245 -22.48 -25.09 -0.34
N VAL A 246 -22.97 -24.04 -0.99
CA VAL A 246 -22.17 -22.94 -1.54
C VAL A 246 -22.57 -21.66 -0.83
N PHE A 247 -21.56 -20.90 -0.40
CA PHE A 247 -21.75 -19.65 0.31
C PHE A 247 -21.41 -18.48 -0.59
N VAL A 248 -22.25 -17.44 -0.56
CA VAL A 248 -21.92 -16.14 -1.14
C VAL A 248 -21.66 -15.19 0.01
N ASP A 249 -20.39 -14.88 0.20
CA ASP A 249 -19.90 -14.09 1.33
C ASP A 249 -19.48 -12.69 0.88
N GLY A 250 -19.77 -11.71 1.72
CA GLY A 250 -19.32 -10.34 1.54
C GLY A 250 -20.15 -9.33 2.34
N PRO A 251 -19.88 -8.02 2.18
CA PRO A 251 -18.87 -7.44 1.28
C PRO A 251 -17.47 -7.46 1.88
N PHE A 252 -16.51 -8.00 1.13
CA PHE A 252 -15.09 -7.84 1.39
C PHE A 252 -14.56 -6.56 0.73
N ARG A 253 -13.41 -6.07 1.19
CA ARG A 253 -12.82 -4.80 0.73
C ARG A 253 -11.46 -5.04 0.11
N VAL A 254 -11.23 -4.49 -1.08
CA VAL A 254 -9.94 -4.47 -1.76
C VAL A 254 -9.62 -3.03 -2.18
N TYR A 255 -8.36 -2.64 -2.10
CA TYR A 255 -7.92 -1.29 -2.50
C TYR A 255 -7.24 -1.34 -3.86
N VAL A 256 -7.78 -0.57 -4.81
CA VAL A 256 -7.14 -0.27 -6.09
C VAL A 256 -6.49 1.10 -5.95
N MET A 257 -5.20 1.09 -5.60
CA MET A 257 -4.46 2.28 -5.16
C MET A 257 -5.14 2.94 -3.95
N GLU A 258 -5.79 4.09 -4.15
CA GLU A 258 -6.51 4.81 -3.09
C GLU A 258 -8.02 4.51 -3.09
N HIS A 259 -8.54 3.86 -4.13
CA HIS A 259 -9.96 3.60 -4.27
C HIS A 259 -10.33 2.29 -3.59
N GLN A 260 -11.29 2.35 -2.68
CA GLN A 260 -11.85 1.16 -2.06
C GLN A 260 -12.91 0.55 -2.98
N VAL A 261 -12.75 -0.74 -3.28
CA VAL A 261 -13.71 -1.54 -4.03
C VAL A 261 -14.24 -2.64 -3.12
N GLN A 262 -15.55 -2.83 -3.13
CA GLN A 262 -16.19 -3.92 -2.41
C GLN A 262 -16.47 -5.08 -3.36
N TYR A 263 -16.20 -6.29 -2.88
CA TYR A 263 -16.36 -7.50 -3.66
C TYR A 263 -17.02 -8.60 -2.83
N ILE A 264 -17.63 -9.55 -3.52
CA ILE A 264 -18.26 -10.74 -2.99
C ILE A 264 -17.53 -11.97 -3.51
N ILE A 265 -17.54 -13.03 -2.72
CA ILE A 265 -16.90 -14.30 -3.05
C ILE A 265 -17.96 -15.39 -3.01
N MET A 266 -17.95 -16.28 -4.01
CA MET A 266 -18.67 -17.54 -3.94
C MET A 266 -17.67 -18.63 -3.54
N SER A 267 -17.83 -19.21 -2.36
CA SER A 267 -16.96 -20.26 -1.84
C SER A 267 -17.74 -21.52 -1.45
N CYS A 268 -17.05 -22.66 -1.44
CA CYS A 268 -17.58 -23.90 -0.89
C CYS A 268 -16.58 -24.52 0.11
N PRO A 269 -17.04 -25.44 0.97
CA PRO A 269 -16.14 -26.23 1.81
C PRO A 269 -15.02 -26.89 0.97
N PRO A 270 -13.85 -27.15 1.58
CA PRO A 270 -12.69 -27.63 0.85
C PRO A 270 -13.03 -28.96 0.17
N THR A 271 -12.80 -29.01 -1.14
CA THR A 271 -13.12 -30.21 -1.96
C THR A 271 -11.98 -31.23 -1.96
N CYS A 272 -10.78 -30.83 -1.52
CA CYS A 272 -9.60 -31.67 -1.46
C CYS A 272 -9.16 -31.87 0.00
N ASP A 273 -8.95 -33.13 0.40
CA ASP A 273 -8.41 -33.50 1.70
C ASP A 273 -7.02 -32.89 1.90
N ASP A 274 -6.71 -32.43 3.11
CA ASP A 274 -5.41 -31.88 3.54
C ASP A 274 -4.24 -32.77 3.10
N VAL A 275 -3.64 -32.49 1.94
CA VAL A 275 -2.31 -33.03 1.60
C VAL A 275 -1.31 -32.20 2.38
N ASP A 276 -0.44 -32.90 3.12
CA ASP A 276 0.66 -32.28 3.84
C ASP A 276 1.58 -31.61 2.81
N GLU A 277 1.70 -30.28 2.87
CA GLU A 277 2.51 -29.49 1.93
C GLU A 277 4.02 -29.80 2.06
N PHE A 278 4.37 -30.61 3.06
CA PHE A 278 5.69 -31.09 3.41
C PHE A 278 5.83 -32.61 3.34
N GLU A 279 5.00 -33.33 2.55
CA GLU A 279 5.25 -34.76 2.29
C GLU A 279 6.73 -34.94 1.93
N HIS A 280 7.48 -35.64 2.78
CA HIS A 280 8.86 -35.98 2.52
C HIS A 280 8.87 -37.00 1.40
N GLU A 281 9.33 -36.58 0.22
CA GLU A 281 9.70 -37.52 -0.83
C GLU A 281 10.89 -38.33 -0.30
N GLU A 282 10.61 -39.54 0.22
CA GLU A 282 11.65 -40.52 0.50
C GLU A 282 12.26 -40.90 -0.85
N PHE A 283 13.52 -40.53 -1.05
CA PHE A 283 14.25 -40.84 -2.26
C PHE A 283 14.55 -42.35 -2.28
N GLU A 284 13.73 -43.13 -2.99
CA GLU A 284 14.00 -44.55 -3.18
C GLU A 284 15.23 -44.74 -4.07
N GLU A 285 16.31 -45.31 -3.52
CA GLU A 285 17.56 -45.59 -4.25
C GLU A 285 17.45 -46.80 -5.20
N ASP A 286 16.32 -47.51 -5.23
CA ASP A 286 16.11 -48.72 -6.01
C ASP A 286 15.37 -48.41 -7.34
N PHE A 287 16.14 -48.20 -8.41
CA PHE A 287 15.62 -47.87 -9.75
C PHE A 287 14.96 -49.05 -10.48
N SER A 288 14.87 -50.23 -9.86
CA SER A 288 14.31 -51.43 -10.50
C SER A 288 12.80 -51.31 -10.76
N THR A 289 12.07 -50.54 -9.95
CA THR A 289 10.64 -50.24 -10.10
C THR A 289 10.33 -48.91 -10.78
N PHE A 290 11.34 -48.10 -11.12
CA PHE A 290 11.17 -46.77 -11.71
C PHE A 290 10.25 -46.75 -12.95
N PHE A 291 10.40 -47.72 -13.85
CA PHE A 291 9.56 -47.82 -15.06
C PHE A 291 8.13 -48.29 -14.77
N SER A 292 7.93 -49.09 -13.72
CA SER A 292 6.60 -49.53 -13.29
C SER A 292 5.87 -48.44 -12.51
N GLU A 293 6.57 -47.65 -11.70
CA GLU A 293 6.04 -46.47 -11.01
C GLU A 293 5.64 -45.40 -12.01
N TRP A 294 6.47 -45.08 -13.01
CA TRP A 294 6.11 -44.11 -14.04
C TRP A 294 4.87 -44.52 -14.86
N LYS A 295 4.63 -45.84 -15.02
CA LYS A 295 3.40 -46.36 -15.67
C LYS A 295 2.20 -46.45 -14.72
N ASN A 296 2.44 -46.63 -13.43
CA ASN A 296 1.41 -46.83 -12.40
C ASN A 296 1.16 -45.59 -11.54
N GLU A 297 1.84 -44.47 -11.82
CA GLU A 297 1.55 -43.16 -11.26
C GLU A 297 0.12 -42.81 -11.67
N LYS A 298 -0.81 -43.18 -10.79
CA LYS A 298 -2.12 -42.56 -10.73
C LYS A 298 -1.81 -41.10 -10.46
N TYR A 299 -1.84 -40.27 -11.50
CA TYR A 299 -1.66 -38.83 -11.39
C TYR A 299 -2.48 -38.34 -10.20
N LYS A 300 -1.79 -38.08 -9.07
CA LYS A 300 -2.42 -37.49 -7.89
C LYS A 300 -2.98 -36.17 -8.40
N ARG A 301 -4.28 -35.95 -8.20
CA ARG A 301 -4.96 -34.73 -8.66
C ARG A 301 -4.21 -33.52 -8.11
N ILE A 302 -3.61 -32.73 -8.98
CA ILE A 302 -2.93 -31.50 -8.59
C ILE A 302 -4.01 -30.50 -8.15
N ARG A 303 -3.85 -29.96 -6.95
CA ARG A 303 -4.74 -28.92 -6.42
C ARG A 303 -4.67 -27.68 -7.30
N SER A 304 -5.83 -27.13 -7.62
CA SER A 304 -5.90 -25.84 -8.29
C SER A 304 -5.58 -24.70 -7.32
N VAL A 305 -5.13 -23.55 -7.84
CA VAL A 305 -4.84 -22.34 -7.02
C VAL A 305 -6.10 -21.85 -6.26
N HIS A 306 -7.29 -22.24 -6.72
CA HIS A 306 -8.58 -21.86 -6.12
C HIS A 306 -9.02 -22.76 -4.97
N GLU A 307 -8.44 -23.96 -4.86
CA GLU A 307 -8.69 -24.89 -3.76
C GLU A 307 -7.73 -24.57 -2.61
N GLN A 308 -8.18 -23.73 -1.68
CA GLN A 308 -7.41 -23.40 -0.48
C GLN A 308 -7.71 -24.41 0.64
N LYS A 309 -6.87 -24.40 1.68
CA LYS A 309 -6.99 -25.31 2.83
C LYS A 309 -8.36 -25.27 3.51
N HIS A 310 -8.95 -24.08 3.62
CA HIS A 310 -10.18 -23.87 4.38
C HIS A 310 -11.42 -23.74 3.50
N GLU A 311 -11.27 -23.32 2.25
CA GLU A 311 -12.37 -23.09 1.33
C GLU A 311 -11.90 -23.20 -0.12
N THR A 312 -12.83 -23.52 -1.01
CA THR A 312 -12.59 -23.49 -2.46
C THR A 312 -13.34 -22.31 -3.07
N ILE A 313 -12.61 -21.41 -3.72
CA ILE A 313 -13.17 -20.19 -4.32
C ILE A 313 -13.67 -20.50 -5.72
N LEU A 314 -14.97 -20.30 -5.97
CA LEU A 314 -15.64 -20.70 -7.20
C LEU A 314 -15.93 -19.52 -8.15
N ALA A 315 -16.12 -18.31 -7.62
CA ALA A 315 -16.29 -17.10 -8.41
C ALA A 315 -16.05 -15.85 -7.56
N LEU A 316 -15.68 -14.75 -8.22
CA LEU A 316 -15.58 -13.43 -7.62
C LEU A 316 -16.59 -12.49 -8.28
N GLY A 317 -17.19 -11.61 -7.48
CA GLY A 317 -18.13 -10.59 -7.94
C GLY A 317 -17.86 -9.23 -7.31
N ALA A 318 -18.28 -8.15 -7.96
CA ALA A 318 -18.26 -6.81 -7.41
C ALA A 318 -19.56 -6.12 -7.82
N MET A 319 -20.22 -5.47 -6.87
CA MET A 319 -21.58 -4.93 -7.05
C MET A 319 -21.64 -3.47 -6.66
N TYR A 320 -22.51 -2.71 -7.33
CA TYR A 320 -22.79 -1.32 -6.99
C TYR A 320 -23.49 -1.19 -5.62
N ARG A 321 -24.56 -1.98 -5.41
CA ARG A 321 -25.26 -2.10 -4.12
C ARG A 321 -25.10 -3.50 -3.56
N GLN A 322 -24.85 -3.57 -2.25
CA GLN A 322 -24.70 -4.81 -1.49
C GLN A 322 -26.08 -5.34 -1.03
N ASP A 323 -26.96 -5.54 -2.01
CA ASP A 323 -28.31 -6.03 -1.78
C ASP A 323 -28.42 -7.51 -2.12
N ASN A 324 -29.23 -8.24 -1.35
CA ASN A 324 -29.55 -9.63 -1.64
C ASN A 324 -30.17 -9.80 -3.04
N ASN A 325 -30.93 -8.81 -3.51
CA ASN A 325 -31.53 -8.84 -4.85
C ASN A 325 -30.45 -8.82 -5.95
N THR A 326 -29.48 -7.91 -5.86
CA THR A 326 -28.36 -7.82 -6.81
C THR A 326 -27.51 -9.09 -6.80
N ALA A 327 -27.29 -9.68 -5.62
CA ALA A 327 -26.58 -10.95 -5.51
C ALA A 327 -27.36 -12.14 -6.10
N SER A 328 -28.69 -12.15 -6.00
CA SER A 328 -29.53 -13.12 -6.69
C SER A 328 -29.43 -12.98 -8.21
N MET A 329 -29.47 -11.76 -8.75
CA MET A 329 -29.29 -11.53 -10.20
C MET A 329 -27.89 -11.93 -10.68
N TRP A 330 -26.87 -11.68 -9.86
CA TRP A 330 -25.52 -12.16 -10.13
C TRP A 330 -25.45 -13.69 -10.18
N LEU A 331 -26.11 -14.37 -9.24
CA LEU A 331 -26.19 -15.84 -9.19
C LEU A 331 -26.92 -16.41 -10.41
N GLU A 332 -28.05 -15.80 -10.81
CA GLU A 332 -28.78 -16.18 -12.03
C GLU A 332 -27.86 -16.10 -13.25
N LYS A 333 -27.08 -15.02 -13.37
CA LYS A 333 -26.13 -14.86 -14.48
C LYS A 333 -25.01 -15.90 -14.46
N LEU A 334 -24.48 -16.22 -13.27
CA LEU A 334 -23.50 -17.30 -13.12
C LEU A 334 -24.08 -18.68 -13.45
N GLN A 335 -25.37 -18.89 -13.19
CA GLN A 335 -26.08 -20.14 -13.49
C GLN A 335 -26.27 -20.34 -15.00
N GLU A 336 -26.45 -19.26 -15.79
CA GLU A 336 -26.45 -19.36 -17.26
C GLU A 336 -25.14 -19.95 -17.79
N GLU A 337 -23.99 -19.56 -17.20
CA GLU A 337 -22.68 -20.08 -17.58
C GLU A 337 -22.38 -21.45 -16.98
N ASN A 338 -23.00 -21.79 -15.85
CA ASN A 338 -22.76 -23.00 -15.07
C ASN A 338 -24.09 -23.67 -14.64
N PRO A 339 -24.68 -24.55 -15.47
CA PRO A 339 -25.99 -25.13 -15.19
C PRO A 339 -26.02 -26.02 -13.93
N ASN A 340 -24.87 -26.58 -13.52
CA ASN A 340 -24.77 -27.40 -12.32
C ASN A 340 -25.01 -26.62 -11.01
N LEU A 341 -24.93 -25.28 -11.02
CA LEU A 341 -25.25 -24.47 -9.84
C LEU A 341 -26.70 -24.65 -9.37
N SER A 342 -27.63 -24.97 -10.29
CA SER A 342 -29.03 -25.27 -9.96
C SER A 342 -29.22 -26.45 -9.01
N ARG A 343 -28.23 -27.36 -8.93
CA ARG A 343 -28.26 -28.57 -8.10
C ARG A 343 -27.61 -28.37 -6.74
N LEU A 344 -27.02 -27.20 -6.49
CA LEU A 344 -26.29 -26.88 -5.28
C LEU A 344 -27.17 -26.05 -4.33
N LYS A 345 -26.91 -26.17 -3.04
CA LYS A 345 -27.59 -25.37 -2.00
C LYS A 345 -26.84 -24.06 -1.81
N VAL A 346 -27.31 -22.98 -2.44
CA VAL A 346 -26.68 -21.66 -2.31
C VAL A 346 -27.24 -20.91 -1.10
N ARG A 347 -26.36 -20.40 -0.23
CA ARG A 347 -26.70 -19.54 0.91
C ARG A 347 -26.03 -18.17 0.75
N LEU A 348 -26.86 -17.12 0.74
CA LEU A 348 -26.39 -15.73 0.69
C LEU A 348 -26.11 -15.24 2.12
N ARG A 349 -24.86 -14.86 2.40
CA ARG A 349 -24.40 -14.27 3.67
C ARG A 349 -23.81 -12.89 3.39
N LEU A 350 -24.69 -11.92 3.12
CA LEU A 350 -24.29 -10.52 2.96
C LEU A 350 -24.47 -9.76 4.28
N ASP A 351 -23.39 -9.18 4.78
CA ASP A 351 -23.42 -8.33 5.97
C ASP A 351 -24.16 -7.02 5.66
N LYS A 352 -25.34 -6.83 6.29
CA LYS A 352 -26.16 -5.62 6.15
C LYS A 352 -25.53 -4.36 6.79
N SER A 353 -24.36 -4.46 7.41
CA SER A 353 -23.79 -3.45 8.30
C SER A 353 -23.11 -2.27 7.60
N VAL A 354 -22.89 -2.31 6.28
CA VAL A 354 -22.02 -1.34 5.58
C VAL A 354 -22.77 -0.13 4.97
N LEU A 355 -24.11 -0.07 5.04
CA LEU A 355 -24.93 1.02 4.50
C LEU A 355 -24.67 2.43 5.09
N HIS A 356 -23.78 2.59 6.07
CA HIS A 356 -23.51 3.88 6.73
C HIS A 356 -22.15 4.53 6.44
N SER A 357 -21.34 4.00 5.51
CA SER A 357 -19.98 4.55 5.28
C SER A 357 -19.72 5.16 3.90
N ALA A 358 -20.73 5.25 3.03
CA ALA A 358 -20.59 5.80 1.67
C ALA A 358 -21.14 7.23 1.48
N GLN A 359 -21.30 7.99 2.57
CA GLN A 359 -21.61 9.43 2.53
C GLN A 359 -20.62 10.21 3.41
N VAL A 360 -19.37 10.35 2.96
CA VAL A 360 -18.50 11.49 3.27
C VAL A 360 -17.61 11.76 2.08
#